data_AF-A0A0A1UG20-F1
#
_entry.id   AF-A0A0A1UG20-F1
#
_cell.length_a   1.000
_cell.length_b   1.000
_cell.length_c   1.000
_cell.angle_alpha   90.00
_cell.angle_beta   90.00
_cell.angle_gamma   90.00
#
_symmetry.space_group_name_H-M   'P 1'
#
loop_
_entity.id
_entity.type
_entity.pdbx_description
1 polymer ?
#
loop_
_entity_poly.entity_id
_entity_poly.type
_entity_poly.pdbx_seq_one_letter_code
_entity_poly.pdbx_strand_id
1 'polypeptide(L)'
;MEDNTSQIETGASGHPDFIISYHHKLPHEERQLLDGSTKTVGVVIKQSSFLVVIVSHTVSLESCSVDCTLLYDNAEKSEVHFINQKPITFNSQISGNNSMNVELRI
;
A
#
# COMPACT_ATOMS: atom_id res chain seq x y z
N MET A 1 -5.99 -11.90 -31.40
CA MET A 1 -6.01 -11.83 -29.93
C MET A 1 -5.58 -10.43 -29.60
N GLU A 2 -6.54 -9.56 -29.32
CA GLU A 2 -6.28 -8.17 -28.98
C GLU A 2 -6.29 -8.09 -27.44
N ASP A 3 -5.13 -7.74 -26.88
CA ASP A 3 -4.96 -7.51 -25.45
C ASP A 3 -5.77 -6.28 -25.04
N ASN A 4 -6.85 -6.54 -24.33
CA ASN A 4 -7.78 -5.52 -23.86
C ASN A 4 -7.23 -4.95 -22.54
N THR A 5 -6.28 -4.01 -22.65
CA THR A 5 -5.78 -3.25 -21.50
C THR A 5 -6.69 -2.05 -21.28
N SER A 6 -7.61 -2.16 -20.32
CA SER A 6 -8.45 -1.04 -19.91
C SER A 6 -7.59 -0.01 -19.15
N GLN A 7 -7.16 1.06 -19.82
CA GLN A 7 -6.71 2.29 -19.17
C GLN A 7 -7.95 3.08 -18.72
N ILE A 8 -8.06 3.35 -17.43
CA ILE A 8 -9.05 4.30 -16.89
C ILE A 8 -8.30 5.62 -16.66
N GLU A 9 -8.52 6.59 -17.54
CA GLU A 9 -8.13 7.98 -17.33
C GLU A 9 -9.19 8.69 -16.49
N THR A 10 -8.77 9.32 -15.39
CA THR A 10 -9.61 10.30 -14.68
C THR A 10 -8.79 11.52 -14.27
N GLY A 11 -9.08 12.63 -14.95
CA GLY A 11 -9.21 14.01 -14.47
C GLY A 11 -8.25 14.57 -13.41
N ALA A 12 -7.46 15.57 -13.81
CA ALA A 12 -6.52 16.31 -12.98
C ALA A 12 -7.17 17.19 -11.89
N SER A 13 -6.74 17.00 -10.64
CA SER A 13 -6.54 18.08 -9.66
C SER A 13 -5.45 17.67 -8.65
N GLY A 14 -4.21 18.12 -8.89
CA GLY A 14 -3.09 18.08 -7.92
C GLY A 14 -2.84 16.74 -7.23
N HIS A 15 -2.54 15.67 -7.99
CA HIS A 15 -2.24 14.36 -7.40
C HIS A 15 -0.81 14.30 -6.87
N PRO A 16 -0.57 13.82 -5.64
CA PRO A 16 0.72 13.33 -5.24
C PRO A 16 0.94 12.00 -5.96
N ASP A 17 1.86 12.00 -6.92
CA ASP A 17 2.17 10.90 -7.83
C ASP A 17 2.75 9.68 -7.09
N PHE A 18 1.94 8.88 -6.41
CA PHE A 18 2.37 7.60 -5.84
C PHE A 18 1.62 6.45 -6.50
N ILE A 19 2.35 5.54 -7.13
CA ILE A 19 1.86 4.25 -7.62
C ILE A 19 2.18 3.20 -6.56
N ILE A 20 1.15 2.51 -6.07
CA ILE A 20 1.32 1.40 -5.14
C ILE A 20 0.91 0.13 -5.87
N SER A 21 1.85 -0.80 -5.99
CA SER A 21 1.69 -2.08 -6.69
C SER A 21 1.90 -3.23 -5.74
N TYR A 22 1.20 -4.34 -6.00
CA TYR A 22 1.23 -5.53 -5.16
C TYR A 22 1.57 -6.74 -6.02
N HIS A 23 2.49 -7.58 -5.54
CA HIS A 23 2.82 -8.84 -6.22
C HIS A 23 1.79 -9.96 -5.93
N HIS A 24 0.53 -9.58 -5.67
CA HIS A 24 -0.64 -10.44 -5.60
C HIS A 24 -1.87 -9.66 -6.10
N LYS A 25 -2.65 -10.24 -7.02
CA LYS A 25 -3.92 -9.64 -7.50
C LYS A 25 -4.98 -9.75 -6.42
N LEU A 26 -4.98 -8.81 -5.47
CA LEU A 26 -5.94 -8.74 -4.38
C LEU A 26 -6.75 -7.43 -4.49
N PRO A 27 -8.03 -7.45 -4.08
CA PRO A 27 -8.81 -6.22 -3.94
C PRO A 27 -8.11 -5.24 -2.99
N HIS A 28 -8.14 -3.95 -3.32
CA HIS A 28 -7.58 -2.89 -2.47
C HIS A 28 -8.44 -1.62 -2.53
N GLU A 29 -8.32 -0.80 -1.49
CA GLU A 29 -8.94 0.52 -1.36
C GLU A 29 -7.84 1.53 -1.01
N GLU A 30 -7.76 2.65 -1.74
CA GLU A 30 -6.82 3.73 -1.46
C GLU A 30 -7.54 4.98 -0.93
N ARG A 31 -6.99 5.61 0.10
CA ARG A 31 -7.42 6.91 0.62
C ARG A 31 -6.21 7.81 0.84
N GLN A 32 -6.35 9.09 0.54
CA GLN A 32 -5.31 10.09 0.74
C GLN A 32 -5.85 11.23 1.58
N LEU A 33 -5.04 11.72 2.54
CA LEU A 33 -5.38 12.93 3.26
C LEU A 33 -5.30 14.16 2.35
N LEU A 34 -6.16 15.15 2.60
CA LEU A 34 -6.25 16.39 1.81
C LEU A 34 -4.96 17.20 1.76
N ASP A 35 -4.07 17.01 2.74
CA ASP A 35 -2.77 17.67 2.83
C ASP A 35 -1.66 16.94 2.04
N GLY A 36 -1.97 15.77 1.45
CA GLY A 36 -1.02 14.95 0.70
C GLY A 36 0.08 14.29 1.55
N SER A 37 0.05 14.45 2.88
CA SER A 37 1.14 14.01 3.78
C SER A 37 1.09 12.52 4.08
N THR A 38 -0.12 11.95 4.08
CA THR A 38 -0.36 10.55 4.44
C THR A 38 -1.23 9.90 3.38
N LYS A 39 -0.77 8.74 2.89
CA LYS A 39 -1.52 7.86 1.99
C LYS A 39 -1.83 6.57 2.74
N THR A 40 -3.10 6.19 2.79
CA THR A 40 -3.56 4.96 3.43
C THR A 40 -4.03 4.00 2.35
N VAL A 41 -3.51 2.78 2.35
CA VAL A 41 -3.99 1.74 1.44
C VAL A 41 -4.40 0.50 2.22
N GLY A 42 -5.66 0.08 2.02
CA GLY A 42 -6.19 -1.17 2.53
C GLY A 42 -6.10 -2.25 1.47
N VAL A 43 -5.57 -3.42 1.81
CA VAL A 43 -5.45 -4.58 0.92
C VAL A 43 -6.11 -5.78 1.59
N VAL A 44 -6.95 -6.51 0.86
CA VAL A 44 -7.56 -7.75 1.37
C VAL A 44 -6.55 -8.88 1.24
N ILE A 45 -6.05 -9.42 2.35
CA ILE A 45 -4.98 -10.42 2.33
C ILE A 45 -5.54 -11.83 2.53
N LYS A 46 -5.07 -12.79 1.72
CA LYS A 46 -5.19 -14.24 1.98
C LYS A 46 -3.88 -14.70 2.61
N GLN A 47 -3.91 -15.61 3.60
CA GLN A 47 -2.78 -16.07 4.44
C GLN A 47 -1.47 -16.40 3.69
N SER A 48 -0.75 -15.40 3.20
CA SER A 48 0.50 -15.53 2.46
C SER A 48 1.27 -14.23 2.56
N SER A 49 2.60 -14.34 2.64
CA SER A 49 3.48 -13.19 2.51
C SER A 49 3.29 -12.52 1.16
N PHE A 50 3.43 -11.20 1.11
CA PHE A 50 3.31 -10.44 -0.14
C PHE A 50 4.23 -9.22 -0.12
N LEU A 51 4.56 -8.76 -1.33
CA LEU A 51 5.39 -7.58 -1.55
C LEU A 51 4.53 -6.41 -2.02
N VAL A 52 4.69 -5.28 -1.36
CA VAL A 52 4.19 -3.98 -1.80
C VAL A 52 5.35 -3.19 -2.40
N VAL A 53 5.15 -2.64 -3.58
CA VAL A 53 6.09 -1.74 -4.24
C VAL A 53 5.44 -0.37 -4.30
N ILE A 54 6.07 0.61 -3.66
CA ILE A 54 5.65 2.00 -3.63
C ILE A 54 6.60 2.77 -4.55
N VAL A 55 6.06 3.45 -5.55
CA VAL A 55 6.81 4.32 -6.46
C VAL A 55 6.22 5.71 -6.39
N SER A 56 7.05 6.72 -6.23
CA SER A 56 6.66 8.12 -6.41
C SER A 56 7.21 8.67 -7.73
N HIS A 57 6.51 9.59 -8.38
CA HIS A 57 7.08 10.33 -9.53
C HIS A 57 7.64 11.70 -9.15
N THR A 58 7.23 12.25 -8.01
CA THR A 58 7.52 13.65 -7.64
C THR A 58 8.23 13.81 -6.31
N VAL A 59 8.16 12.81 -5.43
CA VAL A 59 8.66 12.91 -4.05
C VAL A 59 9.71 11.84 -3.79
N SER A 60 10.82 12.23 -3.14
CA SER A 60 11.81 11.28 -2.64
C SER A 60 11.22 10.49 -1.48
N LEU A 61 11.40 9.17 -1.49
CA LEU A 61 10.92 8.28 -0.42
C LEU A 61 11.92 8.08 0.72
N GLU A 62 13.13 8.66 0.64
CA GLU A 62 14.22 8.43 1.61
C GLU A 62 13.85 8.77 3.05
N SER A 63 12.97 9.75 3.26
CA SER A 63 12.49 10.17 4.59
C SER A 63 11.10 9.66 4.95
N CYS A 64 10.49 8.83 4.10
CA CYS A 64 9.17 8.27 4.37
C CYS A 64 9.26 7.13 5.39
N SER A 65 8.31 7.13 6.32
CA SER A 65 8.05 5.98 7.18
C SER A 65 6.87 5.16 6.64
N VAL A 66 6.91 3.86 6.90
CA VAL A 66 5.79 2.95 6.63
C VAL A 66 5.37 2.31 7.94
N ASP A 67 4.07 2.29 8.16
CA ASP A 67 3.43 1.52 9.22
C ASP A 67 2.43 0.54 8.57
N CYS A 68 2.38 -0.68 9.10
CA CYS A 68 1.51 -1.73 8.56
C CYS A 68 0.77 -2.41 9.71
N THR A 69 -0.56 -2.35 9.63
CA THR A 69 -1.45 -2.84 10.68
C THR A 69 -2.50 -3.76 10.05
N LEU A 70 -2.72 -4.91 10.67
CA LEU A 70 -3.74 -5.86 10.24
C LEU A 70 -5.07 -5.50 10.90
N LEU A 71 -6.11 -5.32 10.08
CA LEU A 71 -7.44 -4.92 10.52
C LEU A 71 -8.46 -6.04 10.24
N TYR A 72 -9.47 -6.16 11.09
CA TYR A 72 -10.65 -6.96 10.80
C TYR A 72 -11.48 -6.30 9.70
N ASP A 73 -12.08 -7.13 8.83
CA ASP A 73 -13.07 -6.68 7.86
C ASP A 73 -14.43 -6.47 8.53
N ASN A 74 -14.50 -5.44 9.37
CA ASN A 74 -15.72 -5.00 10.05
C ASN A 74 -15.95 -3.50 9.81
N ALA A 75 -17.12 -3.00 10.20
CA ALA A 75 -17.49 -1.60 9.97
C ALA A 75 -16.51 -0.59 10.60
N GLU A 76 -15.84 -0.98 11.69
CA GLU A 76 -14.92 -0.13 12.45
C GLU A 76 -13.47 -0.25 11.96
N LYS A 77 -13.18 -1.20 11.05
CA LYS A 77 -11.82 -1.60 10.64
C LYS A 77 -10.89 -1.75 11.86
N SER A 78 -11.35 -2.44 12.89
CA SER A 78 -10.60 -2.56 14.16
C SER A 78 -9.33 -3.41 14.01
N GLU A 79 -8.29 -3.09 14.79
CA GLU A 79 -7.03 -3.83 14.75
C GLU A 79 -7.18 -5.29 15.20
N VAL A 80 -6.46 -6.20 14.56
CA VAL A 80 -6.41 -7.61 14.97
C VAL A 80 -5.64 -7.73 16.28
N HIS A 81 -6.35 -8.17 17.32
CA HIS A 81 -5.75 -8.40 18.64
C HIS A 81 -4.74 -9.56 18.64
N PHE A 82 -3.70 -9.41 19.45
CA PHE A 82 -2.70 -10.44 19.71
C PHE A 82 -2.23 -10.40 21.15
N ILE A 83 -1.77 -11.55 21.67
CA ILE A 83 -1.31 -11.67 23.07
C ILE A 83 0.22 -11.57 23.15
N ASN A 84 0.92 -12.41 22.37
CA ASN A 84 2.38 -12.56 22.51
C ASN A 84 3.18 -12.17 21.25
N GLN A 85 2.55 -12.14 20.08
CA GLN A 85 3.23 -11.88 18.81
C GLN A 85 2.33 -11.04 17.90
N LYS A 86 2.87 -9.98 17.31
CA LYS A 86 2.13 -9.16 16.34
C LYS A 86 1.60 -10.04 15.19
N PRO A 87 0.36 -9.81 14.74
CA PRO A 87 -0.28 -10.62 13.69
C PRO A 87 0.28 -10.31 12.30
N ILE A 88 1.13 -9.29 12.20
CA ILE A 88 1.83 -8.94 10.97
C ILE A 88 3.23 -8.43 11.33
N THR A 89 4.20 -8.79 10.51
CA THR A 89 5.54 -8.23 10.52
C THR A 89 5.84 -7.68 9.14
N PHE A 90 6.63 -6.62 9.07
CA PHE A 90 7.02 -6.02 7.81
C PHE A 90 8.47 -5.57 7.83
N ASN A 91 9.07 -5.54 6.64
CA ASN A 91 10.36 -4.93 6.41
C ASN A 91 10.23 -3.95 5.23
N SER A 92 10.65 -2.70 5.44
CA SER A 92 10.64 -1.67 4.40
C SER A 92 12.08 -1.37 3.97
N GLN A 93 12.31 -1.34 2.67
CA GLN A 93 13.60 -1.06 2.07
C GLN A 93 13.43 -0.06 0.94
N ILE A 94 14.15 1.06 1.03
CA ILE A 94 14.29 1.99 -0.09
C ILE A 94 15.05 1.27 -1.21
N SER A 95 14.41 1.13 -2.38
CA SER A 95 14.98 0.49 -3.56
C SER A 95 15.52 1.50 -4.59
N GLY A 96 15.24 2.79 -4.38
CA GLY A 96 15.72 3.93 -5.18
C GLY A 96 15.17 5.25 -4.63
N ASN A 97 15.61 6.38 -5.17
CA ASN A 97 15.23 7.71 -4.64
C ASN A 97 13.72 7.91 -4.52
N ASN A 98 12.95 7.31 -5.42
CA ASN A 98 11.50 7.43 -5.45
C ASN A 98 10.82 6.05 -5.37
N SER A 99 11.50 5.01 -4.88
CA SER A 99 10.92 3.68 -4.79
C SER A 99 11.24 2.98 -3.46
N MET A 100 10.24 2.29 -2.93
CA MET A 100 10.33 1.54 -1.69
C MET A 100 9.63 0.18 -1.85
N ASN A 101 10.27 -0.85 -1.32
CA ASN A 101 9.73 -2.19 -1.23
C ASN A 101 9.33 -2.47 0.21
N VAL A 102 8.12 -2.97 0.43
CA VAL A 102 7.62 -3.37 1.74
C VAL A 102 7.21 -4.84 1.68
N GLU A 103 8.02 -5.69 2.32
CA GLU A 103 7.73 -7.11 2.47
C GLU A 103 6.87 -7.33 3.71
N LEU A 104 5.72 -7.99 3.56
CA LEU A 104 4.77 -8.27 4.64
C LEU A 104 4.67 -9.78 4.87
N ARG A 105 4.57 -10.16 6.15
CA ARG A 105 4.34 -11.54 6.61
C ARG A 105 3.28 -11.55 7.71
N ILE A 106 2.27 -12.40 7.53
CA ILE A 106 1.18 -12.67 8.49
C ILE A 106 1.52 -13.94 9.26
#